data_AF-A0A2S7PT87-F1
#
_entry.id   AF-A0A2S7PT87-F1
#
_cell.length_a   1.000
_cell.length_b   1.000
_cell.length_c   1.000
_cell.angle_alpha   90.00
_cell.angle_beta   90.00
_cell.angle_gamma   90.00
#
_symmetry.space_group_name_H-M   'P 1'
#
loop_
_entity.id
_entity.type
_entity.pdbx_description
1 polymer ?
#
loop_
_entity_poly.entity_id
_entity_poly.type
_entity_poly.pdbx_seq_one_letter_code
_entity_poly.pdbx_strand_id
1 'polypeptide(L)'
;MGRYLALSHRWIQGPTPEWVTREANNSFKTRFEWFSIDELPATVNDAVKVTRELGFQYVWIDSICIIQDSPQDWATEASKMADVYTNAFLTLFADCGKDDNSIFEEDVESAYLSDRAWIFQERILSVRILHFGRDQIF
;
A
#
# COMPACT_ATOMS: atom_id res chain seq x y z
N MET A 1 -13.90 2.21 17.41
CA MET A 1 -13.41 2.39 16.02
C MET A 1 -12.24 1.45 15.81
N GLY A 2 -12.22 0.69 14.71
CA GLY A 2 -11.16 -0.27 14.42
C GLY A 2 -9.87 0.46 14.06
N ARG A 3 -8.74 0.02 14.61
CA ARG A 3 -7.41 0.53 14.22
C ARG A 3 -6.96 -0.22 12.96
N TYR A 4 -6.35 0.49 12.03
CA TYR A 4 -5.82 -0.07 10.79
C TYR A 4 -4.42 0.48 10.52
N LEU A 5 -3.67 -0.25 9.71
CA LEU A 5 -2.39 0.18 9.16
C LEU A 5 -2.58 0.70 7.73
N ALA A 6 -1.67 1.55 7.25
CA ALA A 6 -1.63 1.93 5.84
C ALA A 6 -0.33 1.42 5.21
N LEU A 7 -0.35 1.06 3.92
CA LEU A 7 0.85 0.72 3.15
C LEU A 7 1.15 1.84 2.16
N SER A 8 2.39 2.32 2.19
CA SER A 8 2.99 3.14 1.13
C SER A 8 3.99 2.28 0.36
N HIS A 9 3.76 2.11 -0.95
CA HIS A 9 4.59 1.29 -1.84
C HIS A 9 4.73 1.87 -3.25
N ARG A 10 5.65 1.31 -4.04
CA ARG A 10 5.85 1.66 -5.45
C ARG A 10 5.23 0.61 -6.36
N TRP A 11 4.25 1.04 -7.12
CA TRP A 11 3.55 0.17 -8.05
C TRP A 11 4.48 -0.35 -9.14
N ILE A 12 4.18 -1.55 -9.64
CA ILE A 12 4.83 -2.10 -10.84
C ILE A 12 4.72 -1.13 -12.02
N GLN A 13 5.87 -0.78 -12.60
CA GLN A 13 5.91 -0.04 -13.87
C GLN A 13 5.50 -0.98 -15.01
N GLY A 14 4.44 -0.64 -15.73
CA GLY A 14 3.96 -1.45 -16.83
C GLY A 14 2.44 -1.45 -16.96
N PRO A 15 1.85 -2.42 -17.67
CA PRO A 15 0.40 -2.56 -17.74
C PRO A 15 -0.17 -2.80 -16.34
N THR A 16 -1.32 -2.19 -16.06
CA THR A 16 -2.02 -2.34 -14.79
C THR A 16 -2.20 -3.83 -14.45
N PRO A 17 -1.72 -4.31 -13.30
CA PRO A 17 -1.84 -5.71 -12.93
C PRO A 17 -3.29 -6.16 -12.76
N GLU A 18 -3.55 -7.47 -12.81
CA GLU A 18 -4.91 -8.03 -12.64
C GLU A 18 -5.38 -8.04 -11.18
N TRP A 19 -4.45 -8.02 -10.22
CA TRP A 19 -4.73 -8.05 -8.79
C TRP A 19 -5.21 -6.70 -8.22
N VAL A 20 -5.19 -5.63 -9.01
CA VAL A 20 -5.70 -4.31 -8.58
C VAL A 20 -7.20 -4.18 -8.78
N THR A 21 -7.80 -3.27 -8.02
CA THR A 21 -9.24 -3.04 -8.07
C THR A 21 -9.68 -2.42 -9.37
N ARG A 22 -10.69 -3.04 -9.99
CA ARG A 22 -11.35 -2.56 -11.20
C ARG A 22 -12.86 -2.63 -11.02
N GLU A 23 -13.62 -1.83 -11.74
CA GLU A 23 -15.10 -1.86 -11.68
C GLU A 23 -15.63 -3.28 -11.92
N ALA A 24 -15.01 -4.00 -12.87
CA ALA A 24 -15.36 -5.39 -13.19
C ALA A 24 -15.18 -6.39 -12.02
N ASN A 25 -14.30 -6.09 -11.05
CA ASN A 25 -13.99 -6.95 -9.91
C ASN A 25 -14.35 -6.33 -8.54
N ASN A 26 -15.06 -5.20 -8.55
CA ASN A 26 -15.47 -4.47 -7.34
C ASN A 26 -16.80 -5.01 -6.76
N SER A 27 -16.91 -6.33 -6.59
CA SER A 27 -18.05 -6.96 -5.92
C SER A 27 -17.58 -7.75 -4.71
N PHE A 28 -18.38 -7.79 -3.64
CA PHE A 28 -18.02 -8.51 -2.41
C PHE A 28 -17.68 -9.98 -2.67
N LYS A 29 -18.46 -10.65 -3.53
CA LYS A 29 -18.22 -12.05 -3.87
C LYS A 29 -16.90 -12.20 -4.63
N THR A 30 -16.68 -11.38 -5.65
CA THR A 30 -15.44 -11.42 -6.43
C THR A 30 -14.24 -11.17 -5.53
N ARG A 31 -14.32 -10.19 -4.62
CA ARG A 31 -13.28 -9.81 -3.65
C ARG A 31 -12.92 -10.90 -2.66
N PHE A 32 -13.93 -11.62 -2.18
CA PHE A 32 -13.74 -12.71 -1.23
C PHE A 32 -13.08 -13.93 -1.88
N GLU A 33 -13.32 -14.14 -3.18
CA GLU A 33 -12.82 -15.28 -3.97
C GLU A 33 -11.60 -14.91 -4.85
N TRP A 34 -11.09 -13.68 -4.79
CA TRP A 34 -10.38 -13.04 -5.90
C TRP A 34 -8.95 -13.52 -6.15
N PHE A 35 -8.16 -13.72 -5.10
CA PHE A 35 -6.78 -14.18 -5.23
C PHE A 35 -6.29 -14.92 -3.99
N SER A 36 -5.46 -15.94 -4.20
CA SER A 36 -4.62 -16.45 -3.13
C SER A 36 -3.63 -15.36 -2.73
N ILE A 37 -3.27 -15.29 -1.46
CA ILE A 37 -2.25 -14.34 -0.99
C ILE A 37 -0.91 -14.54 -1.72
N ASP A 38 -0.69 -15.72 -2.30
CA ASP A 38 0.49 -16.11 -3.09
C ASP A 38 0.51 -15.50 -4.50
N GLU A 39 -0.62 -15.00 -4.99
CA GLU A 39 -0.73 -14.33 -6.30
C GLU A 39 -0.50 -12.82 -6.20
N LEU A 40 -0.42 -12.30 -4.98
CA LEU A 40 -0.11 -10.91 -4.71
C LEU A 40 1.39 -10.65 -4.83
N PRO A 41 1.79 -9.43 -5.22
CA PRO A 41 3.18 -9.03 -5.15
C PRO A 41 3.74 -9.19 -3.74
N ALA A 42 5.06 -9.42 -3.67
CA ALA A 42 5.76 -9.68 -2.40
C ALA A 42 5.49 -8.57 -1.37
N THR A 43 5.55 -7.31 -1.78
CA THR A 43 5.29 -6.14 -0.91
C THR A 43 3.92 -6.18 -0.24
N VAL A 44 2.88 -6.54 -1.01
CA VAL A 44 1.51 -6.62 -0.51
C VAL A 44 1.36 -7.80 0.46
N ASN A 45 1.93 -8.96 0.11
CA ASN A 45 1.92 -10.15 0.95
C ASN A 45 2.60 -9.89 2.31
N ASP A 46 3.76 -9.25 2.28
CA ASP A 46 4.53 -8.90 3.48
C ASP A 46 3.80 -7.85 4.32
N ALA A 47 3.20 -6.83 3.71
CA ALA A 47 2.38 -5.85 4.43
C ALA A 47 1.21 -6.52 5.17
N VAL A 48 0.54 -7.51 4.55
CA VAL A 48 -0.52 -8.28 5.20
C VAL A 48 0.01 -9.14 6.34
N LYS A 49 1.16 -9.81 6.16
CA LYS A 49 1.81 -10.60 7.23
C LYS A 49 2.18 -9.73 8.42
N VAL A 50 2.90 -8.62 8.18
CA VAL A 50 3.29 -7.65 9.20
C VAL A 50 2.07 -7.11 9.94
N THR A 51 1.01 -6.75 9.21
CA THR A 51 -0.24 -6.27 9.82
C THR A 51 -0.80 -7.27 10.82
N ARG A 52 -0.83 -8.55 10.44
CA ARG A 52 -1.30 -9.65 11.32
C ARG A 52 -0.37 -9.87 12.51
N GLU A 53 0.94 -9.86 12.29
CA GLU A 53 1.95 -10.04 13.36
C GLU A 53 1.92 -8.91 14.39
N LEU A 54 1.66 -7.68 13.95
CA LEU A 54 1.46 -6.52 14.83
C LEU A 54 0.09 -6.53 15.54
N GLY A 55 -0.77 -7.53 15.28
CA GLY A 55 -2.08 -7.68 15.93
C GLY A 55 -3.18 -6.81 15.33
N PHE A 56 -3.01 -6.32 14.10
CA PHE A 56 -4.03 -5.56 13.38
C PHE A 56 -4.78 -6.48 12.41
N GLN A 57 -6.08 -6.20 12.25
CA GLN A 57 -6.93 -6.96 11.33
C GLN A 57 -7.02 -6.29 9.94
N TYR A 58 -6.76 -4.98 9.88
CA TYR A 58 -7.02 -4.18 8.70
C TYR A 58 -5.77 -3.44 8.26
N VAL A 59 -5.49 -3.50 6.97
CA VAL A 59 -4.49 -2.68 6.29
C VAL A 59 -5.15 -2.02 5.09
N TRP A 60 -4.88 -0.73 4.89
CA TRP A 60 -5.28 0.03 3.72
C TRP A 60 -4.14 0.02 2.71
N ILE A 61 -4.46 -0.34 1.46
CA ILE A 61 -3.52 -0.44 0.35
C ILE A 61 -4.19 0.22 -0.85
N ASP A 62 -3.63 1.29 -1.37
CA ASP A 62 -4.21 2.12 -2.44
C ASP A 62 -4.68 1.30 -3.67
N SER A 63 -3.83 0.41 -4.15
CA SER A 63 -4.07 -0.46 -5.31
C SER A 63 -5.22 -1.47 -5.10
N ILE A 64 -5.59 -1.76 -3.85
CA ILE A 64 -6.67 -2.68 -3.47
C ILE A 64 -7.91 -1.93 -2.97
N CYS A 65 -7.76 -0.76 -2.37
CA CYS A 65 -8.87 -0.02 -1.77
C CYS A 65 -9.53 0.99 -2.73
N ILE A 66 -8.86 1.39 -3.81
CA ILE A 66 -9.35 2.39 -4.79
C ILE A 66 -9.61 1.71 -6.13
N ILE A 67 -10.69 2.05 -6.83
CA ILE A 67 -11.00 1.53 -8.17
C ILE A 67 -10.10 2.20 -9.22
N GLN A 68 -9.23 1.41 -9.85
CA GLN A 68 -8.13 1.92 -10.68
C GLN A 68 -8.52 2.32 -12.09
N ASP A 69 -9.64 1.79 -12.60
CA ASP A 69 -10.19 2.12 -13.92
C ASP A 69 -11.33 3.14 -13.85
N SER A 70 -11.56 3.77 -12.69
CA SER A 70 -12.62 4.76 -12.48
C SER A 70 -12.05 6.13 -12.07
N PRO A 71 -11.97 7.12 -12.98
CA PRO A 71 -11.45 8.45 -12.67
C PRO A 71 -12.23 9.17 -11.56
N GLN A 72 -13.53 8.93 -11.46
CA GLN A 72 -14.41 9.52 -10.45
C GLN A 72 -14.14 8.97 -9.05
N ASP A 73 -13.95 7.65 -8.94
CA ASP A 73 -13.58 7.00 -7.68
C ASP A 73 -12.19 7.43 -7.24
N TRP A 74 -11.23 7.42 -8.18
CA TRP A 74 -9.88 7.92 -7.95
C TRP A 74 -9.89 9.35 -7.41
N ALA A 75 -10.63 10.29 -8.01
CA ALA A 75 -10.67 11.67 -7.55
C ALA A 75 -11.28 11.79 -6.14
N THR A 76 -12.26 10.95 -5.83
CA THR A 76 -12.91 10.89 -4.52
C THR A 76 -11.96 10.36 -3.46
N GLU A 77 -11.33 9.22 -3.70
CA GLU A 77 -10.42 8.58 -2.74
C GLU A 77 -9.11 9.36 -2.61
N ALA A 78 -8.60 9.94 -3.70
CA ALA A 78 -7.45 10.86 -3.70
C ALA A 78 -7.68 12.05 -2.75
N SER A 79 -8.90 12.59 -2.70
CA SER A 79 -9.23 13.70 -1.78
C SER A 79 -9.23 13.28 -0.31
N LYS A 80 -9.40 11.98 -0.02
CA LYS A 80 -9.44 11.39 1.33
C LYS A 80 -8.09 10.81 1.77
N MET A 81 -7.11 10.67 0.87
CA MET A 81 -5.82 10.06 1.19
C MET A 81 -5.15 10.74 2.39
N ALA A 82 -5.24 12.07 2.49
CA ALA A 82 -4.73 12.81 3.64
C ALA A 82 -5.33 12.33 4.97
N ASP A 83 -6.65 12.11 5.01
CA ASP A 83 -7.34 11.61 6.19
C ASP A 83 -6.98 10.14 6.48
N VAL A 84 -6.79 9.32 5.45
CA VAL A 84 -6.38 7.92 5.60
C VAL A 84 -5.02 7.82 6.30
N TYR A 85 -4.00 8.50 5.79
CA TYR A 85 -2.67 8.45 6.39
C TYR A 85 -2.62 9.13 7.77
N THR A 86 -3.39 10.21 7.98
CA THR A 86 -3.49 10.88 9.28
C THR A 86 -4.09 9.97 10.36
N ASN A 87 -5.10 9.16 10.00
CA ASN A 87 -5.82 8.32 10.95
C ASN A 87 -5.29 6.88 11.03
N ALA A 88 -4.33 6.51 10.19
CA ALA A 88 -3.65 5.23 10.28
C ALA A 88 -2.88 5.13 11.61
N PHE A 89 -2.95 3.97 12.27
CA PHE A 89 -2.20 3.76 13.52
C PHE A 89 -0.69 3.72 13.28
N LEU A 90 -0.30 3.10 12.17
CA LEU A 90 1.06 2.95 11.69
C LEU A 90 1.02 2.85 10.17
N THR A 91 1.94 3.52 9.50
CA THR A 91 2.13 3.40 8.05
C THR A 91 3.38 2.56 7.78
N LEU A 92 3.20 1.48 7.04
CA LEU A 92 4.27 0.61 6.56
C LEU A 92 4.83 1.21 5.28
N PHE A 93 6.12 1.51 5.27
CA PHE A 93 6.82 2.03 4.09
C PHE A 93 7.68 0.94 3.46
N ALA A 94 7.34 0.57 2.24
CA ALA A 94 8.14 -0.32 1.40
C ALA A 94 9.14 0.52 0.59
N ASP A 95 10.16 1.07 1.26
CA ASP A 95 11.06 2.12 0.73
C ASP A 95 12.09 1.62 -0.31
N CYS A 96 12.28 0.29 -0.45
CA CYS A 96 13.47 -0.27 -1.10
C CYS A 96 13.23 -1.28 -2.24
N GLY A 97 11.99 -1.40 -2.76
CA GLY A 97 11.69 -2.14 -3.99
C GLY A 97 11.65 -1.23 -5.22
N LYS A 98 12.17 -1.68 -6.38
CA LYS A 98 12.06 -0.94 -7.66
C LYS A 98 10.61 -0.88 -8.16
N ASP A 99 9.82 -1.89 -7.82
CA ASP A 99 8.41 -2.15 -8.11
C ASP A 99 7.83 -3.17 -7.08
N ASP A 100 6.52 -3.48 -7.15
CA ASP A 100 5.89 -4.46 -6.25
C ASP A 100 6.47 -5.89 -6.35
N ASN A 101 7.24 -6.19 -7.41
CA ASN A 101 7.87 -7.49 -7.67
C ASN A 101 9.33 -7.59 -7.21
N SER A 102 9.97 -6.46 -6.88
CA SER A 102 11.40 -6.41 -6.58
C SER A 102 11.63 -6.26 -5.09
N ILE A 103 12.28 -7.30 -4.56
CA ILE A 103 12.72 -7.39 -3.18
C ILE A 103 13.87 -6.42 -2.93
N PHE A 104 13.60 -5.38 -2.12
CA PHE A 104 14.49 -4.75 -1.13
C PHE A 104 15.97 -4.58 -1.54
N GLU A 105 16.31 -3.74 -2.52
CA GLU A 105 17.69 -3.58 -3.02
C GLU A 105 18.46 -2.34 -2.50
N GLU A 106 17.82 -1.29 -1.97
CA GLU A 106 18.51 -0.01 -1.71
C GLU A 106 18.26 0.61 -0.33
N ASP A 107 19.25 1.35 0.19
CA ASP A 107 19.24 2.02 1.50
C ASP A 107 18.10 3.05 1.62
N VAL A 108 17.46 3.11 2.81
CA VAL A 108 16.33 3.99 3.18
C VAL A 108 16.61 5.48 2.93
N GLU A 109 17.87 5.90 2.99
CA GLU A 109 18.30 7.29 2.70
C GLU A 109 18.48 7.58 1.20
N SER A 110 18.64 6.56 0.35
CA SER A 110 18.80 6.71 -1.11
C SER A 110 17.49 6.52 -1.89
N ALA A 111 16.40 6.19 -1.20
CA ALA A 111 15.15 5.86 -1.82
C ALA A 111 14.56 7.05 -2.62
N TYR A 112 14.56 6.87 -3.95
CA TYR A 112 13.93 7.70 -4.99
C TYR A 112 12.43 7.96 -4.82
N LEU A 113 11.83 7.49 -3.72
CA LEU A 113 10.49 7.85 -3.31
C LEU A 113 10.37 9.38 -3.09
N SER A 114 11.46 10.07 -2.79
CA SER A 114 11.52 11.52 -2.53
C SER A 114 11.04 12.50 -3.64
N ASP A 115 10.77 12.05 -4.87
CA ASP A 115 10.38 12.96 -5.98
C ASP A 115 8.85 13.11 -6.21
N ARG A 116 7.99 12.36 -5.49
CA ARG A 116 6.53 12.44 -5.70
C ARG A 116 5.85 13.34 -4.68
N ALA A 117 5.01 14.27 -5.14
CA ALA A 117 4.19 15.13 -4.28
C ALA A 117 3.31 14.34 -3.28
N TRP A 118 2.93 13.10 -3.63
CA TRP A 118 2.13 12.20 -2.79
C TRP A 118 2.86 11.74 -1.51
N ILE A 119 4.19 11.73 -1.51
CA ILE A 119 5.02 11.42 -0.34
C ILE A 119 4.76 12.37 0.80
N PHE A 120 4.34 13.60 0.51
CA PHE A 120 3.94 14.53 1.56
C PHE A 120 2.78 13.95 2.39
N GLN A 121 1.75 13.43 1.74
CA GLN A 121 0.61 12.84 2.45
C GLN A 121 1.02 11.55 3.17
N GLU A 122 1.87 10.75 2.53
CA GLU A 122 2.27 9.46 3.06
C GLU A 122 3.24 9.59 4.24
N ARG A 123 4.26 10.46 4.17
CA ARG A 123 5.30 10.61 5.22
C ARG A 123 4.96 11.67 6.26
N ILE A 124 4.37 12.80 5.88
CA ILE A 124 4.18 13.91 6.84
C ILE A 124 2.89 13.75 7.64
N LEU A 125 1.86 13.13 7.06
CA LEU A 125 0.59 12.92 7.77
C LEU A 125 0.58 11.63 8.58
N SER A 126 1.45 10.67 8.26
CA SER A 126 1.58 9.44 9.05
C SER A 126 2.11 9.75 10.45
N VAL A 127 1.29 9.45 11.45
CA VAL A 127 1.63 9.70 12.87
C VAL A 127 2.76 8.80 13.36
N ARG A 128 2.87 7.59 12.79
CA ARG A 128 3.94 6.62 13.06
C ARG A 128 4.29 5.94 11.75
N ILE A 129 5.59 5.80 11.50
CA ILE A 129 6.12 5.16 10.30
C ILE A 129 6.97 3.97 10.72
N LEU A 130 6.81 2.85 10.01
CA LEU A 130 7.71 1.72 10.09
C LEU A 130 8.34 1.52 8.72
N HIS A 131 9.64 1.72 8.62
CA HIS A 131 10.40 1.47 7.39
C HIS A 131 10.82 0.01 7.35
N PHE A 132 10.49 -0.68 6.26
CA PHE A 132 10.99 -2.01 5.97
C PHE A 132 12.18 -1.94 5.01
N GLY A 133 13.36 -2.32 5.51
CA GLY A 133 14.57 -2.57 4.73
C GLY A 133 14.93 -4.07 4.69
N ARG A 134 15.83 -4.47 3.78
CA ARG A 134 16.27 -5.87 3.60
C ARG A 134 16.79 -6.51 4.89
N ASP A 135 17.52 -5.74 5.70
CA ASP A 135 18.22 -6.24 6.89
C ASP A 135 17.85 -5.50 8.19
N GLN A 136 17.01 -4.46 8.11
CA GLN A 136 16.72 -3.58 9.25
C GLN A 136 15.28 -3.06 9.23
N ILE A 137 14.69 -3.01 10.43
CA ILE A 137 13.41 -2.37 10.71
C ILE A 137 13.73 -1.07 11.44
N PHE A 138 13.28 0.07 10.92
CA PHE A 138 13.49 1.41 11.51
C PHE A 138 12.17 2.11 11.81
#